data_AF-A0A8S9J7E0-F1
#
_entry.id   AF-A0A8S9J7E0-F1
#
_cell.length_a   1.000
_cell.length_b   1.000
_cell.length_c   1.000
_cell.angle_alpha   90.00
_cell.angle_beta   90.00
_cell.angle_gamma   90.00
#
_symmetry.space_group_name_H-M   'P 1'
#
loop_
_entity.id
_entity.type
_entity.pdbx_description
1 polymer ?
#
loop_
_entity_poly.entity_id
_entity_poly.type
_entity_poly.pdbx_seq_one_letter_code
_entity_poly.pdbx_strand_id
1 'polypeptide(L)'
;MYDLFYQADLVGHINDALSSYICKTGEKILKEEGSSLDEFKACLDKICFRYFLDNPLLEKTVQTCFEGPGMSVVPTEEMLELGSSGPFLTSHWCF
;
A
#
# COMPACT_ATOMS: atom_id res chain seq x y z
N MET A 1 16.06 19.58 -1.32
CA MET A 1 14.66 19.98 -1.61
C MET A 1 13.84 19.89 -0.34
N TYR A 2 13.77 18.71 0.30
CA TYR A 2 13.10 18.53 1.59
C TYR A 2 13.52 19.57 2.65
N ASP A 3 14.81 19.75 2.91
CA ASP A 3 15.28 20.72 3.92
C ASP A 3 14.81 22.16 3.68
N LEU A 4 14.76 22.59 2.41
CA LEU A 4 14.30 23.94 2.05
C LEU A 4 12.79 24.10 2.26
N PHE A 5 12.01 23.07 1.91
CA PHE A 5 10.57 23.07 2.13
C PHE A 5 10.23 22.95 3.61
N TYR A 6 11.01 22.19 4.37
CA TYR A 6 10.89 22.09 5.82
C TYR A 6 11.15 23.45 6.49
N GLN A 7 12.25 24.12 6.12
CA GLN A 7 12.57 25.45 6.66
C GLN A 7 11.53 26.52 6.30
N ALA A 8 10.84 26.37 5.17
CA ALA A 8 9.82 27.30 4.69
C ALA A 8 8.38 26.95 5.14
N ASP A 9 8.19 25.90 5.96
CA ASP A 9 6.88 25.38 6.35
C ASP A 9 5.99 24.96 5.15
N LEU A 10 6.62 24.40 4.12
CA LEU A 10 6.00 23.97 2.86
C LEU A 10 5.95 22.45 2.69
N VAL A 11 6.19 21.68 3.76
CA VAL A 11 6.20 20.20 3.72
C VAL A 11 4.88 19.64 3.20
N GLY A 12 3.76 20.34 3.41
CA GLY A 12 2.46 19.98 2.84
C GLY A 12 2.49 19.81 1.32
N HIS A 13 3.24 20.65 0.59
CA HIS A 13 3.37 20.50 -0.87
C HIS A 13 4.13 19.24 -1.28
N ILE A 14 5.15 18.84 -0.50
CA ILE A 14 5.84 17.56 -0.72
C ILE A 14 4.87 16.42 -0.46
N ASN A 15 4.07 16.52 0.60
CA ASN A 15 3.08 15.52 0.96
C ASN A 15 2.04 15.30 -0.14
N ASP A 16 1.47 16.39 -0.67
CA ASP A 16 0.47 16.33 -1.74
C ASP A 16 1.05 15.73 -3.03
N ALA A 17 2.27 16.15 -3.39
CA ALA A 17 2.98 15.62 -4.55
C ALA A 17 3.31 14.13 -4.39
N LEU A 18 3.77 13.72 -3.20
CA LEU A 18 4.07 12.33 -2.87
C LEU A 18 2.81 11.46 -2.94
N SER A 19 1.72 11.89 -2.31
CA SER A 19 0.44 11.17 -2.35
C SER A 19 -0.05 11.00 -3.79
N SER A 20 -0.04 12.06 -4.60
CA SER A 20 -0.44 11.98 -6.01
C SER A 20 0.44 11.02 -6.82
N TYR A 21 1.76 11.04 -6.57
CA TYR A 21 2.71 10.15 -7.24
C TYR A 21 2.48 8.69 -6.87
N ILE A 22 2.28 8.38 -5.59
CA ILE A 22 2.04 7.02 -5.11
C ILE A 22 0.77 6.48 -5.74
N CYS A 23 -0.35 7.20 -5.65
CA CYS A 23 -1.63 6.77 -6.20
C CYS A 23 -1.54 6.49 -7.71
N LYS A 24 -0.99 7.42 -8.50
CA LYS A 24 -0.89 7.27 -9.96
C LYS A 24 0.04 6.13 -10.36
N THR A 25 1.19 6.02 -9.69
CA THR A 25 2.19 5.00 -10.00
C THR A 25 1.70 3.62 -9.58
N GLY A 26 1.12 3.49 -8.39
CA GLY A 26 0.58 2.21 -7.93
C GLY A 26 -0.61 1.74 -8.77
N GLU A 27 -1.50 2.64 -9.21
CA GLU A 27 -2.57 2.29 -10.17
C GLU A 27 -2.02 1.78 -11.49
N LYS A 28 -0.90 2.33 -11.95
CA LYS A 28 -0.22 1.88 -13.16
C LYS A 28 0.39 0.49 -12.95
N ILE A 29 1.08 0.28 -11.83
CA ILE A 29 1.67 -1.02 -11.46
C ILE A 29 0.61 -2.12 -11.40
N LEU A 30 -0.55 -1.84 -10.82
CA LEU A 30 -1.66 -2.80 -10.74
C LEU A 30 -2.22 -3.22 -12.11
N LYS A 31 -1.99 -2.41 -13.16
CA LYS A 31 -2.43 -2.69 -14.53
C LYS A 31 -1.34 -3.36 -15.38
N GLU A 32 -0.09 -3.36 -14.93
CA GLU A 32 1.05 -3.91 -15.67
C GLU A 32 1.44 -5.28 -15.11
N GLU A 33 1.31 -6.33 -15.92
CA GLU A 33 1.74 -7.68 -15.54
C GLU A 33 3.25 -7.71 -15.22
N GLY A 34 3.60 -8.32 -14.08
CA GLY A 34 5.00 -8.49 -13.65
C GLY A 34 5.60 -7.33 -12.86
N SER A 35 4.87 -6.25 -12.60
CA SER A 35 5.30 -5.17 -11.70
C SER A 35 4.84 -5.44 -10.27
N SER A 36 5.72 -5.22 -9.28
CA SER A 36 5.42 -5.50 -7.87
C SER A 36 5.11 -4.24 -7.07
N LEU A 37 3.93 -4.22 -6.45
CA LEU A 37 3.52 -3.17 -5.53
C LEU A 37 4.39 -3.16 -4.25
N ASP A 38 4.87 -4.33 -3.82
CA ASP A 38 5.76 -4.47 -2.65
C ASP A 38 7.14 -3.85 -2.91
N GLU A 39 7.70 -4.06 -4.11
CA GLU A 39 8.97 -3.43 -4.50
C GLU A 39 8.84 -1.91 -4.57
N PHE A 40 7.71 -1.43 -5.07
CA PHE A 40 7.40 -0.01 -5.10
C PHE A 40 7.31 0.57 -3.69
N LYS A 41 6.59 -0.10 -2.78
CA LYS A 41 6.49 0.29 -1.37
C LYS A 41 7.86 0.33 -0.70
N ALA A 42 8.66 -0.73 -0.85
CA ALA A 42 10.00 -0.81 -0.27
C ALA A 42 10.94 0.30 -0.78
N CYS A 43 10.73 0.76 -2.02
CA CYS A 43 11.46 1.88 -2.58
C CYS A 43 11.05 3.21 -1.93
N LEU A 44 9.75 3.43 -1.71
CA LEU A 44 9.23 4.61 -1.03
C LEU A 44 9.65 4.69 0.44
N ASP A 45 9.63 3.56 1.15
CA ASP A 45 10.09 3.48 2.54
C ASP A 45 11.57 3.91 2.65
N LYS A 46 12.43 3.45 1.72
CA LYS A 46 13.83 3.87 1.63
C LYS A 46 13.99 5.37 1.35
N ILE A 47 13.12 5.94 0.51
CA ILE A 47 13.14 7.38 0.20
C ILE A 47 12.76 8.20 1.43
N CYS A 48 11.71 7.80 2.15
CA CYS A 48 11.28 8.48 3.37
C CYS A 48 12.41 8.47 4.41
N PHE A 49 13.02 7.31 4.63
CA PHE A 49 14.13 7.16 5.56
C PHE A 49 15.34 8.01 5.19
N ARG A 50 15.78 7.96 3.92
CA ARG A 50 17.02 8.62 3.51
C ARG A 50 16.90 10.11 3.27
N TYR A 51 15.77 10.57 2.73
CA TYR A 51 15.65 11.92 2.18
C TYR A 51 14.66 12.81 2.92
N PHE A 52 13.77 12.22 3.71
CA PHE A 52 12.75 12.97 4.46
C PHE A 52 12.95 12.91 5.98
N LEU A 53 14.09 12.37 6.44
CA LEU A 53 14.45 12.31 7.86
C LEU A 53 13.35 11.66 8.72
N ASP A 54 12.72 10.59 8.23
CA ASP A 54 11.61 9.91 8.90
C ASP A 54 10.47 10.87 9.28
N ASN A 55 10.15 11.83 8.40
CA ASN A 55 9.06 12.77 8.67
C ASN A 55 7.74 12.01 8.87
N PRO A 56 7.10 12.11 10.07
CA PRO A 56 5.92 11.32 10.39
C PRO A 56 4.72 11.59 9.47
N LEU A 57 4.61 12.81 8.92
CA LEU A 57 3.55 13.15 7.97
C LEU A 57 3.72 12.37 6.67
N LEU A 58 4.95 12.33 6.15
CA LEU A 58 5.24 11.69 4.86
C LEU A 58 5.20 10.16 4.98
N GLU A 59 5.69 9.59 6.08
CA GLU A 59 5.55 8.16 6.38
C GLU A 59 4.07 7.74 6.45
N LYS A 60 3.26 8.50 7.20
CA LYS A 60 1.82 8.25 7.29
C LYS A 60 1.14 8.32 5.93
N THR A 61 1.55 9.24 5.07
CA THR A 61 1.03 9.35 3.71
C THR A 61 1.38 8.13 2.87
N VAL A 62 2.61 7.63 2.93
CA VAL A 62 2.97 6.36 2.27
C VAL A 62 2.07 5.25 2.78
N GLN A 63 1.96 5.06 4.09
CA GLN A 63 1.12 4.00 4.66
C GLN A 63 -0.36 4.12 4.20
N THR A 64 -0.93 5.31 4.31
CA THR A 64 -2.35 5.56 3.97
C THR A 64 -2.62 5.31 2.49
N CYS A 65 -1.70 5.67 1.60
CA CYS A 65 -1.86 5.45 0.16
C CYS A 65 -1.90 3.95 -0.20
N PHE A 66 -1.16 3.10 0.51
CA PHE A 66 -1.15 1.65 0.28
C PHE A 66 -2.29 0.92 0.99
N GLU A 67 -2.80 1.46 2.10
CA GLU A 67 -4.00 0.94 2.80
C GLU A 67 -5.31 1.30 2.09
N GLY A 68 -5.28 2.23 1.14
CA GLY A 68 -6.44 2.68 0.38
C GLY A 68 -7.09 1.56 -0.46
N PRO A 69 -8.39 1.69 -0.78
CA PRO A 69 -9.21 0.63 -1.39
C PRO A 69 -8.76 0.18 -2.80
N GLY A 70 -7.75 0.82 -3.39
CA GLY A 70 -7.18 0.45 -4.67
C GLY A 70 -5.82 -0.23 -4.62
N MET A 71 -5.11 -0.24 -3.48
CA MET A 71 -3.72 -0.74 -3.36
C MET A 71 -3.53 -1.81 -2.29
N SER A 72 -4.56 -2.09 -1.49
CA SER A 72 -4.52 -3.20 -0.54
C SER A 72 -4.52 -4.52 -1.32
N VAL A 73 -3.39 -5.23 -1.28
CA VAL A 73 -3.30 -6.63 -1.71
C VAL A 73 -4.11 -7.43 -0.69
N VAL A 74 -5.41 -7.59 -0.94
CA VAL A 74 -6.19 -8.61 -0.24
C VAL A 74 -5.55 -9.95 -0.59
N PRO A 75 -5.17 -10.80 0.38
CA PRO A 75 -4.69 -12.13 0.08
C PRO A 75 -5.80 -12.82 -0.72
N THR A 76 -5.54 -13.10 -1.99
CA THR A 76 -6.50 -13.80 -2.84
C THR A 76 -6.69 -15.18 -2.23
N GLU A 77 -7.81 -15.40 -1.55
CA GLU A 77 -8.31 -16.70 -1.08
C GLU A 77 -8.70 -17.60 -2.27
N GLU A 78 -7.82 -17.74 -3.27
CA GLU A 78 -8.02 -18.59 -4.46
C GLU A 78 -7.13 -19.85 -4.43
N MET A 79 -6.73 -20.33 -3.24
CA MET A 79 -6.00 -21.61 -3.10
C MET A 79 -6.50 -22.53 -1.97
N LEU A 80 -7.72 -22.35 -1.48
CA LEU A 80 -8.45 -23.30 -0.63
C LEU A 80 -9.92 -23.25 -1.10
N GLU A 81 -10.49 -24.12 -1.93
CA GLU A 81 -10.47 -25.56 -1.93
C GLU A 81 -10.80 -26.08 -3.35
N LEU A 82 -9.85 -26.76 -3.99
CA LEU A 82 -10.16 -27.70 -5.06
C LEU A 82 -9.67 -29.07 -4.61
N GLY A 83 -10.59 -29.84 -4.02
CA GLY A 83 -10.47 -31.29 -3.88
C GLY A 83 -10.63 -31.79 -2.46
N SER A 84 -11.85 -32.18 -2.08
CA SER A 84 -12.14 -33.60 -1.85
C SER A 84 -13.63 -33.80 -1.57
N SER A 85 -14.24 -34.69 -2.35
CA SER A 85 -15.62 -35.15 -2.18
C SER A 85 -15.80 -35.94 -0.88
N GLY A 86 -16.82 -35.59 -0.08
CA GLY A 86 -17.26 -36.37 1.09
C GLY A 86 -18.43 -35.71 1.81
N PRO A 87 -19.40 -36.46 2.37
CA PRO A 87 -20.82 -36.18 2.18
C PRO A 87 -21.42 -35.14 3.13
N PHE A 88 -22.46 -34.47 2.61
CA PHE A 88 -23.50 -33.81 3.39
C PHE A 88 -23.94 -34.69 4.56
N LEU A 89 -23.79 -34.19 5.79
CA LEU A 89 -24.67 -34.55 6.89
C LEU A 89 -24.80 -33.37 7.87
N THR A 90 -26.06 -33.12 8.18
CA THR A 90 -26.65 -32.10 9.05
C THR A 90 -26.17 -32.13 10.49
N SER A 91 -25.94 -30.96 11.09
CA SER A 91 -26.30 -30.66 12.49
C SER A 91 -25.86 -29.22 12.82
N HIS A 92 -26.80 -28.28 12.95
CA HIS A 92 -27.55 -27.92 14.17
C HIS A 92 -26.84 -26.84 14.99
N TRP A 93 -27.62 -25.81 15.28
CA TRP A 93 -27.30 -24.56 15.97
C TRP A 93 -26.71 -24.74 17.39
N CYS A 94 -26.04 -23.65 17.83
CA CYS A 94 -25.74 -23.22 19.20
C CYS A 94 -24.48 -23.81 19.88
N PHE A 95 -23.50 -22.95 20.20
CA PHE A 95 -23.33 -22.35 21.54
C PHE A 95 -22.53 -21.05 21.45
#